data_AF-S9W5K8-F1
#
_entry.id   AF-S9W5K8-F1
#
_cell.length_a   1.000
_cell.length_b   1.000
_cell.length_c   1.000
_cell.angle_alpha   90.00
_cell.angle_beta   90.00
_cell.angle_gamma   90.00
#
_symmetry.space_group_name_H-M   'P 1'
#
loop_
_entity.id
_entity.type
_entity.pdbx_description
1 polymer ?
#
loop_
_entity_poly.entity_id
_entity_poly.type
_entity_poly.pdbx_seq_one_letter_code
_entity_poly.pdbx_strand_id
1 'polypeptide(L)' 'MQETYAPKSLKTLVLVNKVDGARKVDYEPEYAVMTGPNEYIIGYGFEVNDRYRDFRHVFVLKDGEAGRYPLKL' A
#
# COMPACT_ATOMS: atom_id res chain seq x y z
N MET A 1 -12.98 -20.14 3.36
CA MET A 1 -13.14 -18.90 2.57
C MET A 1 -14.19 -19.16 1.51
N GLN A 2 -15.15 -18.27 1.34
CA GLN A 2 -16.36 -18.52 0.57
C GLN A 2 -16.06 -18.52 -0.95
N GLU A 3 -16.19 -19.69 -1.58
CA GLU A 3 -15.85 -19.99 -2.98
C GLU A 3 -16.92 -19.49 -3.99
N THR A 4 -17.37 -18.24 -3.89
CA THR A 4 -18.61 -17.83 -4.59
C THR A 4 -18.48 -17.69 -6.11
N TYR A 5 -17.25 -17.63 -6.67
CA TYR A 5 -17.01 -17.33 -8.09
C TYR A 5 -16.15 -18.35 -8.87
N ALA A 6 -15.50 -19.30 -8.18
CA ALA A 6 -14.71 -20.41 -8.75
C ALA A 6 -13.80 -20.07 -9.97
N PRO A 7 -12.90 -19.07 -9.88
CA PRO A 7 -11.94 -18.83 -10.96
C PRO A 7 -10.96 -20.01 -11.10
N LYS A 8 -10.48 -20.28 -12.32
CA LYS A 8 -9.44 -21.31 -12.56
C LYS A 8 -8.16 -21.06 -11.75
N SER A 9 -7.83 -19.81 -11.49
CA SER A 9 -6.74 -19.37 -10.62
C SER A 9 -7.01 -17.96 -10.12
N LEU A 10 -6.57 -17.65 -8.90
CA LEU A 10 -6.56 -16.30 -8.35
C LEU A 10 -5.14 -15.99 -7.86
N LYS A 11 -4.62 -14.81 -8.24
CA LYS A 11 -3.30 -14.32 -7.85
C LYS A 11 -3.37 -12.82 -7.61
N THR A 12 -2.38 -12.31 -6.89
CA THR A 12 -2.26 -10.89 -6.56
C THR A 12 -0.93 -10.34 -7.07
N LEU A 13 -1.00 -9.12 -7.61
CA LEU A 13 0.17 -8.31 -7.92
C LEU A 13 0.05 -7.01 -7.15
N VAL A 14 1.08 -6.68 -6.39
CA VAL A 14 1.15 -5.42 -5.64
C VAL A 14 2.33 -4.59 -6.12
N LEU A 15 2.17 -3.28 -6.11
CA LEU A 15 3.27 -2.37 -6.41
C LEU A 15 4.33 -2.45 -5.30
N VAL A 16 3.94 -2.23 -4.05
CA VAL A 16 4.85 -2.29 -2.90
C VAL A 16 4.40 -3.37 -1.94
N ASN A 17 5.28 -4.34 -1.67
CA ASN A 17 5.10 -5.30 -0.60
C ASN A 17 5.90 -4.86 0.64
N LYS A 18 5.25 -4.59 1.77
CA LYS A 18 5.99 -4.24 3.00
C LYS A 18 6.62 -5.48 3.61
N VAL A 19 7.80 -5.31 4.21
CA VAL A 19 8.54 -6.37 4.91
C VAL A 19 7.67 -7.14 5.91
N ASP A 20 8.02 -8.40 6.16
CA ASP A 20 7.24 -9.35 6.97
C ASP A 20 6.86 -8.84 8.36
N GLY A 21 7.69 -8.00 8.99
CA GLY A 21 7.38 -7.37 10.27
C GLY A 21 6.13 -6.47 10.27
N ALA A 22 5.58 -6.14 9.08
CA ALA A 22 4.32 -5.42 8.92
C ALA A 22 3.08 -6.35 8.85
N ARG A 23 3.27 -7.67 8.71
CA ARG A 23 2.18 -8.63 8.53
C ARG A 23 1.47 -8.90 9.85
N LYS A 24 0.13 -8.92 9.79
CA LYS A 24 -0.75 -9.35 10.90
C LYS A 24 -1.44 -10.69 10.61
N VAL A 25 -1.31 -11.19 9.39
CA VAL A 25 -1.89 -12.43 8.89
C VAL A 25 -0.92 -13.08 7.93
N ASP A 26 -1.04 -14.39 7.76
CA ASP A 26 -0.28 -15.15 6.77
C ASP A 26 -0.82 -14.85 5.36
N TYR A 27 -0.16 -13.91 4.68
CA TYR A 27 -0.47 -13.49 3.32
C TYR A 27 0.82 -13.09 2.62
N GLU A 28 1.02 -13.63 1.42
CA GLU A 28 2.12 -13.24 0.54
C GLU A 28 1.63 -13.12 -0.90
N PRO A 29 1.81 -11.96 -1.55
CA PRO A 29 1.40 -11.79 -2.94
C PRO A 29 2.32 -12.57 -3.87
N GLU A 30 1.76 -13.14 -4.94
CA GLU A 30 2.55 -13.88 -5.93
C GLU A 30 3.51 -12.98 -6.71
N TYR A 31 3.18 -11.70 -6.85
CA TYR A 31 4.01 -10.72 -7.55
C TYR A 31 4.12 -9.42 -6.75
N ALA A 32 5.35 -9.00 -6.46
CA ALA A 32 5.67 -7.70 -5.88
C ALA A 32 6.65 -6.96 -6.79
N VAL A 33 6.33 -5.71 -7.15
CA VAL A 33 7.22 -4.88 -8.00
C VAL A 33 8.40 -4.36 -7.18
N MET A 34 8.17 -4.00 -5.92
CA MET A 34 9.21 -3.61 -4.98
C MET A 34 8.87 -4.02 -3.54
N THR A 35 9.89 -4.07 -2.69
CA THR A 35 9.75 -4.25 -1.24
C THR A 35 9.91 -2.91 -0.52
N GLY A 36 9.04 -2.61 0.45
CA GLY A 36 9.06 -1.37 1.23
C GLY A 36 9.21 -1.60 2.74
N PRO A 37 9.63 -0.58 3.50
CA PRO A 37 9.74 -0.67 4.96
C PRO A 37 8.36 -0.75 5.63
N ASN A 38 8.34 -1.08 6.93
CA ASN A 38 7.13 -0.99 7.75
C ASN A 38 6.82 0.46 8.16
N GLU A 39 6.69 1.33 7.15
CA GLU A 39 6.43 2.76 7.31
C GLU A 39 5.29 3.19 6.38
N TYR A 40 4.69 4.36 6.63
CA TYR A 40 3.65 4.88 5.76
C TYR A 40 4.28 5.53 4.53
N ILE A 41 3.87 5.10 3.34
CA ILE A 41 4.41 5.60 2.06
C ILE A 41 3.38 6.46 1.33
N ILE A 42 3.87 7.42 0.56
CA ILE A 42 3.09 8.35 -0.28
C ILE A 42 3.71 8.46 -1.67
N GLY A 43 2.97 9.03 -2.63
CA GLY A 43 3.44 9.19 -4.01
C GLY A 43 3.10 8.01 -4.92
N TYR A 44 3.12 8.25 -6.23
CA TYR A 44 2.81 7.26 -7.26
C TYR A 44 1.49 6.52 -7.00
N GLY A 45 0.44 7.28 -6.68
CA GLY A 45 -0.87 6.73 -6.33
C GLY A 45 -1.12 6.57 -4.82
N PHE A 46 -0.09 6.46 -3.98
CA PHE A 46 -0.24 6.48 -2.51
C PHE A 46 -0.47 7.92 -2.01
N GLU A 47 -1.26 8.11 -0.96
CA GLU A 47 -1.68 9.45 -0.53
C GLU A 47 -1.91 9.58 0.98
N VAL A 48 -2.11 10.83 1.41
CA VAL A 48 -2.74 11.17 2.68
C VAL A 48 -3.79 12.25 2.41
N ASN A 49 -5.07 11.93 2.64
CA ASN A 49 -6.21 12.79 2.34
C ASN A 49 -6.15 13.35 0.90
N ASP A 50 -5.94 12.47 -0.09
CA ASP A 50 -5.73 12.74 -1.52
C ASP A 50 -4.53 13.62 -1.91
N ARG A 51 -3.67 14.02 -0.95
CA ARG A 51 -2.43 14.72 -1.28
C ARG A 51 -1.34 13.73 -1.69
N TYR A 52 -0.40 14.22 -2.51
CA TYR A 52 0.79 13.51 -2.95
C TYR A 52 0.57 12.37 -3.95
N ARG A 53 -0.68 12.01 -4.27
CA ARG A 53 -1.04 10.94 -5.22
C ARG A 53 -0.36 11.09 -6.58
N ASP A 54 -0.13 12.33 -7.00
CA ASP A 54 0.42 12.76 -8.28
C ASP A 54 1.95 12.72 -8.37
N PHE A 55 2.65 12.51 -7.26
CA PHE A 55 4.11 12.43 -7.28
C PHE A 55 4.58 11.23 -8.09
N ARG A 56 5.65 11.40 -8.87
CA ARG A 56 6.18 10.35 -9.77
C ARG A 56 7.03 9.29 -9.05
N HIS A 57 7.30 9.50 -7.76
CA HIS A 57 8.15 8.63 -6.95
C HIS A 57 7.43 8.24 -5.66
N VAL A 58 7.83 7.11 -5.09
CA VAL A 58 7.36 6.65 -3.77
C VAL A 58 8.29 7.20 -2.69
N PHE A 59 7.71 7.76 -1.65
CA PHE A 59 8.43 8.32 -0.50
C PHE A 59 7.88 7.76 0.80
N VAL A 60 8.69 7.80 1.85
CA VAL A 60 8.22 7.64 3.24
C VAL A 60 7.62 8.96 3.72
N LEU A 61 6.44 8.92 4.32
CA LEU A 61 5.80 10.08 4.93
C LEU A 61 6.59 10.52 6.16
N LYS A 62 6.91 11.82 6.25
CA LYS A 62 7.58 12.37 7.43
C LYS A 62 6.66 12.34 8.65
N ASP A 63 7.25 12.14 9.82
CA ASP A 63 6.54 12.21 11.09
C ASP A 63 5.82 13.54 11.28
N GLY A 64 4.59 13.49 11.80
CA GLY A 64 3.73 14.67 12.00
C GLY A 64 2.97 15.16 10.76
N GLU A 65 3.30 14.69 9.55
CA GLU A 65 2.64 15.17 8.32
C GLU A 65 1.27 14.52 8.05
N ALA A 66 0.95 13.41 8.73
CA ALA A 66 -0.31 12.68 8.54
C ALA A 66 -1.55 13.56 8.81
N GLY A 67 -1.44 14.50 9.76
CA GLY A 67 -2.52 15.43 10.12
C GLY A 67 -2.49 16.77 9.41
N ARG A 68 -1.57 16.98 8.44
CA ARG A 68 -1.32 18.30 7.84
C ARG A 68 -2.54 18.88 7.13
N TYR A 69 -3.32 18.04 6.48
CA TYR A 69 -4.52 18.42 5.76
C TYR A 69 -5.71 17.65 6.36
N PRO A 70 -6.28 18.09 7.50
CA PRO A 70 -7.29 17.29 8.21
C PRO A 70 -8.71 17.54 7.73
N LEU A 71 -8.94 18.61 6.95
CA LEU A 71 -10.26 18.96 6.47
C LEU A 71 -10.74 17.93 5.45
N LYS A 72 -12.00 17.50 5.62
CA LYS A 72 -12.70 16.63 4.67
C LYS A 72 -12.79 17.34 3.31
N LEU A 73 -12.48 16.60 2.25
CA LEU A 73 -12.62 17.03 0.87
C LEU A 73 -14.09 17.12 0.44
#